data_AF-I4E5R8-F1
#
_entry.id   AF-I4E5R8-F1
#
_cell.length_a   1.000
_cell.length_b   1.000
_cell.length_c   1.000
_cell.angle_alpha   90.00
_cell.angle_beta   90.00
_cell.angle_gamma   90.00
#
_symmetry.space_group_name_H-M   'P 1'
#
loop_
_entity.id
_entity.type
_entity.pdbx_description
1 polymer ?
#
loop_
_entity_poly.entity_id
_entity_poly.type
_entity_poly.pdbx_seq_one_letter_code
_entity_poly.pdbx_strand_id
1 'polypeptide(L)'
;MTLHRPKTVVVSDADNLAALQKQAKKQLADWRLEGLTLTITVGGHKTRDGVLWQPGQRVHVIDDEHGIDAVFFLMGRRFMLSRMDGTQTELRLKEDGIWTPDAYPKKAEAARKRKGKRKGVSHKGKKGGKKQAETAVFE
;
A
#
# COMPACT_ATOMS: atom_id res chain seq x y z
N MET A 1 26.52 -1.81 -7.91
CA MET A 1 27.21 -0.56 -8.32
C MET A 1 26.56 0.61 -7.63
N THR A 2 27.33 1.44 -6.92
CA THR A 2 26.84 2.67 -6.28
C THR A 2 26.98 3.83 -7.26
N LEU A 3 25.86 4.41 -7.69
CA LEU A 3 25.83 5.54 -8.61
C LEU A 3 25.81 6.85 -7.82
N HIS A 4 26.69 7.79 -8.16
CA HIS A 4 26.72 9.12 -7.55
C HIS A 4 25.62 10.01 -8.16
N ARG A 5 24.60 10.38 -7.36
CA ARG A 5 23.42 11.16 -7.82
C ARG A 5 23.00 12.27 -6.82
N PRO A 6 23.84 13.29 -6.58
CA PRO A 6 23.49 14.39 -5.69
C PRO A 6 22.39 15.28 -6.30
N LYS A 7 21.51 15.82 -5.45
CA LYS A 7 20.48 16.79 -5.83
C LYS A 7 20.32 17.83 -4.72
N THR A 8 20.37 19.11 -5.08
CA THR A 8 20.15 20.24 -4.16
C THR A 8 18.77 20.83 -4.39
N VAL A 9 18.04 21.15 -3.31
CA VAL A 9 16.71 21.76 -3.34
C VAL A 9 16.70 22.92 -2.36
N VAL A 10 16.18 24.08 -2.80
CA VAL A 10 15.96 25.25 -1.93
C VAL A 10 14.58 25.14 -1.30
N VAL A 11 14.51 25.22 0.03
CA VAL A 11 13.27 25.19 0.80
C VAL A 11 13.05 26.58 1.39
N SER A 12 11.98 27.27 0.98
CA SER A 12 11.71 28.67 1.35
C SER A 12 11.18 28.82 2.77
N ASP A 13 10.32 27.91 3.23
CA ASP A 13 9.52 28.09 4.46
C ASP A 13 10.10 27.32 5.65
N ALA A 14 11.41 27.43 5.86
CA ALA A 14 12.11 26.72 6.92
C ALA A 14 12.93 27.67 7.79
N ASP A 15 12.28 28.24 8.82
CA ASP A 15 12.89 29.20 9.75
C ASP A 15 13.95 28.59 10.69
N ASN A 16 14.00 27.25 10.77
CA ASN A 16 14.94 26.53 11.62
C ASN A 16 15.31 25.15 11.05
N LEU A 17 16.41 24.58 11.57
CA LEU A 17 16.93 23.29 11.10
C LEU A 17 15.92 22.14 11.28
N ALA A 18 15.09 22.17 12.34
CA ALA A 18 14.10 21.12 12.57
C ALA A 18 12.97 21.17 11.52
N ALA A 19 12.51 22.36 11.16
CA ALA A 19 11.55 22.58 10.08
C ALA A 19 12.12 22.13 8.72
N LEU A 20 13.38 22.49 8.44
CA LEU A 20 14.08 22.05 7.23
C LEU A 20 14.17 20.52 7.14
N GLN A 21 14.58 19.86 8.23
CA GLN A 21 14.68 18.40 8.27
C GLN A 21 13.32 17.71 8.09
N LYS A 22 12.25 18.26 8.68
CA LYS A 22 10.88 17.71 8.52
C LYS A 22 10.43 17.78 7.06
N GLN A 23 10.63 18.92 6.41
CA GLN A 23 10.27 19.10 5.00
C GLN A 23 11.14 18.23 4.08
N ALA A 24 12.44 18.15 4.34
CA ALA A 24 13.35 17.28 3.59
C ALA A 24 12.95 15.80 3.71
N LYS A 25 12.59 15.33 4.91
CA LYS A 25 12.10 13.96 5.12
C LYS A 25 10.81 13.68 4.36
N LYS A 26 9.87 14.63 4.35
CA LYS A 26 8.64 14.54 3.56
C LYS A 26 8.96 14.45 2.06
N GLN A 27 9.82 15.33 1.55
CA GLN A 27 10.22 15.34 0.14
C GLN A 27 10.85 14.01 -0.30
N LEU A 28 11.73 13.44 0.53
CA LEU A 28 12.32 12.12 0.28
C LEU A 28 11.26 11.00 0.31
N ALA A 29 10.27 11.09 1.19
CA ALA A 29 9.16 10.14 1.25
C ALA A 29 8.27 10.23 0.00
N ASP A 30 8.00 11.44 -0.48
CA ASP A 30 7.23 11.68 -1.72
C ASP A 30 7.97 11.12 -2.94
N TRP A 31 9.28 11.36 -3.07
CA TRP A 31 10.08 10.74 -4.15
C TRP A 31 10.13 9.22 -4.06
N ARG A 32 10.17 8.66 -2.84
CA ARG A 32 10.11 7.20 -2.67
C ARG A 32 8.76 6.64 -3.08
N LEU A 33 7.66 7.35 -2.79
CA LEU A 33 6.33 6.98 -3.26
C LEU A 33 6.22 7.04 -4.78
N GLU A 34 6.84 8.02 -5.43
CA GLU A 34 6.86 8.11 -6.89
C GLU A 34 7.61 6.93 -7.53
N GLY A 35 8.64 6.42 -6.86
CA GLY A 35 9.50 5.34 -7.37
C GLY A 35 8.81 3.98 -7.55
N LEU A 36 7.70 3.71 -6.85
CA LEU A 36 6.94 2.46 -6.99
C LEU A 36 5.44 2.75 -7.10
N THR A 37 4.80 2.26 -8.16
CA THR A 37 3.34 2.26 -8.31
C THR A 37 2.89 0.87 -8.70
N LEU A 38 2.00 0.29 -7.90
CA LEU A 38 1.34 -0.97 -8.24
C LEU A 38 -0.11 -0.66 -8.63
N THR A 39 -0.49 -0.99 -9.86
CA THR A 39 -1.85 -0.78 -10.36
C THR A 39 -2.53 -2.13 -10.51
N ILE A 40 -3.66 -2.33 -9.83
CA ILE A 40 -4.45 -3.57 -9.89
C ILE A 40 -5.85 -3.22 -10.36
N THR A 41 -6.34 -3.93 -11.37
CA THR A 41 -7.73 -3.85 -11.82
C THR A 41 -8.51 -5.00 -11.23
N VAL A 42 -9.56 -4.70 -10.47
CA VAL A 42 -10.44 -5.71 -9.86
C VAL A 42 -11.86 -5.60 -10.40
N GLY A 43 -12.58 -6.72 -10.48
CA GLY A 43 -14.01 -6.73 -10.76
C GLY A 43 -14.83 -6.16 -9.60
N GLY A 44 -15.89 -5.42 -9.92
CA GLY A 44 -16.79 -4.78 -8.96
C GLY A 44 -16.20 -3.55 -8.27
N HIS A 45 -16.95 -2.99 -7.31
CA HIS A 45 -16.59 -1.78 -6.56
C HIS A 45 -16.44 -1.97 -5.04
N LYS A 46 -16.66 -3.20 -4.57
CA LYS A 46 -16.61 -3.55 -3.15
C LYS A 46 -15.58 -4.64 -2.93
N THR A 47 -15.00 -4.62 -1.75
CA THR A 47 -14.25 -5.73 -1.17
C THR A 47 -15.17 -6.91 -0.91
N ARG A 48 -14.58 -8.06 -0.58
CA ARG A 48 -15.32 -9.29 -0.24
C ARG A 48 -16.26 -9.10 0.95
N ASP A 49 -15.84 -8.29 1.93
CA ASP A 49 -16.65 -7.91 3.11
C ASP A 49 -17.74 -6.85 2.79
N GLY A 50 -17.93 -6.48 1.51
CA GLY A 50 -18.94 -5.51 1.09
C GLY A 50 -18.55 -4.04 1.32
N VAL A 51 -17.35 -3.77 1.85
CA VAL A 51 -16.83 -2.40 2.03
C VAL A 51 -16.41 -1.85 0.67
N LEU A 52 -16.86 -0.64 0.31
CA LEU A 52 -16.38 0.01 -0.92
C LEU A 52 -14.87 0.22 -0.87
N TRP A 53 -14.21 0.08 -2.01
CA TRP A 53 -12.81 0.49 -2.13
C TRP A 53 -12.68 1.96 -1.78
N GLN A 54 -11.75 2.31 -0.87
CA GLN A 54 -11.48 3.72 -0.53
C GLN A 54 -10.00 4.04 -0.31
N PRO A 55 -9.50 5.20 -0.80
CA PRO A 55 -8.17 5.66 -0.44
C PRO A 55 -8.00 5.69 1.07
N GLY A 56 -6.81 5.33 1.56
CA GLY A 56 -6.57 5.15 3.00
C GLY A 56 -6.66 3.71 3.48
N GLN A 57 -7.27 2.81 2.69
CA GLN A 57 -7.29 1.38 3.00
C GLN A 57 -5.92 0.74 2.75
N ARG A 58 -5.62 -0.31 3.52
CA ARG A 58 -4.44 -1.16 3.32
C ARG A 58 -4.87 -2.47 2.68
N VAL A 59 -4.21 -2.84 1.61
CA VAL A 59 -4.52 -4.03 0.81
C VAL A 59 -3.35 -4.98 0.89
N HIS A 60 -3.62 -6.23 1.29
CA HIS A 60 -2.63 -7.31 1.21
C HIS A 60 -2.67 -7.88 -0.20
N VAL A 61 -1.57 -7.75 -0.93
CA VAL A 61 -1.42 -8.32 -2.27
C VAL A 61 -0.55 -9.56 -2.16
N ILE A 62 -1.07 -10.66 -2.69
CA ILE A 62 -0.39 -11.94 -2.84
C ILE A 62 -0.39 -12.27 -4.33
N ASP A 63 0.79 -12.39 -4.91
CA ASP A 63 1.01 -12.85 -6.28
C ASP A 63 2.18 -13.84 -6.23
N ASP A 64 1.87 -15.12 -6.36
CA ASP A 64 2.85 -16.20 -6.24
C ASP A 64 3.78 -16.27 -7.46
N GLU A 65 3.33 -15.85 -8.65
CA GLU A 65 4.12 -15.85 -9.88
C GLU A 65 5.23 -14.79 -9.82
N HIS A 66 4.90 -13.61 -9.32
CA HIS A 66 5.84 -12.50 -9.14
C HIS A 66 6.52 -12.51 -7.75
N GLY A 67 6.17 -13.45 -6.87
CA GLY A 67 6.72 -13.56 -5.52
C GLY A 67 6.37 -12.38 -4.60
N ILE A 68 5.25 -11.71 -4.84
CA ILE A 68 4.81 -10.56 -4.07
C ILE A 68 3.93 -11.06 -2.92
N ASP A 69 4.41 -10.91 -1.68
CA ASP A 69 3.60 -11.06 -0.47
C ASP A 69 3.86 -9.82 0.40
N ALA A 70 3.04 -8.80 0.21
CA ALA A 70 3.22 -7.53 0.90
C ALA A 70 1.91 -6.74 1.08
N VAL A 71 1.90 -5.89 2.10
CA VAL A 71 0.81 -4.95 2.33
C VAL A 71 1.13 -3.63 1.67
N PHE A 72 0.21 -3.16 0.84
CA PHE A 72 0.28 -1.88 0.16
C PHE A 72 -0.80 -0.92 0.66
N PHE A 73 -0.57 0.37 0.47
CA PHE A 73 -1.48 1.44 0.83
C PHE A 73 -2.21 1.95 -0.42
N LEU A 74 -3.55 2.01 -0.37
CA LEU A 74 -4.37 2.53 -1.46
C LEU A 74 -4.35 4.06 -1.46
N MET A 75 -3.60 4.63 -2.40
CA MET A 75 -3.51 6.09 -2.57
C MET A 75 -4.60 6.64 -3.50
N GLY A 76 -4.95 5.90 -4.54
CA GLY A 76 -5.94 6.35 -5.52
C GLY A 76 -6.82 5.20 -5.97
N ARG A 77 -8.06 5.50 -6.32
CA ARG A 77 -8.98 4.53 -6.93
C ARG A 77 -9.72 5.17 -8.09
N ARG A 78 -10.07 4.38 -9.09
CA ARG A 78 -10.96 4.78 -10.18
C ARG A 78 -12.04 3.72 -10.36
N PHE A 79 -13.29 4.10 -10.17
CA PHE A 79 -14.44 3.26 -10.51
C PHE A 79 -14.71 3.39 -12.01
N MET A 80 -14.84 2.26 -12.68
CA MET A 80 -15.03 2.16 -14.11
C MET A 80 -16.22 1.26 -14.41
N LEU A 81 -16.99 1.65 -15.42
CA LEU A 81 -18.07 0.84 -15.97
C LEU A 81 -17.93 0.90 -17.49
N SER A 82 -17.62 -0.24 -18.12
CA SER A 82 -17.56 -0.36 -19.57
C SER A 82 -18.52 -1.46 -20.04
N ARG A 83 -18.96 -1.40 -21.31
CA ARG A 83 -19.81 -2.46 -21.89
C ARG A 83 -19.04 -3.77 -22.11
N MET A 84 -17.73 -3.69 -22.30
CA MET A 84 -16.86 -4.83 -22.60
C MET A 84 -16.39 -5.54 -21.32
N ASP A 85 -15.98 -4.78 -20.31
CA ASP A 85 -15.32 -5.28 -19.10
C ASP A 85 -16.23 -5.22 -17.87
N GLY A 86 -17.43 -4.66 -18.02
CA GLY A 86 -18.41 -4.53 -16.95
C GLY A 86 -17.98 -3.53 -15.88
N THR A 87 -18.33 -3.84 -14.63
CA THR A 87 -18.01 -3.00 -13.47
C THR A 87 -16.63 -3.34 -12.93
N GLN A 88 -15.71 -2.38 -12.92
CA GLN A 88 -14.32 -2.59 -12.48
C GLN A 88 -13.84 -1.45 -11.59
N THR A 89 -12.81 -1.73 -10.79
CA THR A 89 -12.09 -0.72 -10.01
C THR A 89 -10.60 -0.82 -10.26
N GLU A 90 -10.00 0.28 -10.70
CA GLU A 90 -8.55 0.43 -10.75
C GLU A 90 -8.08 0.91 -9.36
N LEU A 91 -7.16 0.16 -8.76
CA LEU A 91 -6.56 0.44 -7.46
C LEU A 91 -5.11 0.85 -7.68
N ARG A 92 -4.76 2.07 -7.25
CA ARG A 92 -3.39 2.59 -7.27
C ARG A 92 -2.78 2.46 -5.89
N LEU A 93 -1.96 1.43 -5.76
CA LEU A 93 -1.31 1.00 -4.54
C LEU A 93 0.12 1.53 -4.49
N LYS A 94 0.56 1.88 -3.28
CA LYS A 94 1.90 2.39 -2.95
C LYS A 94 2.47 1.68 -1.73
N GLU A 95 3.76 1.84 -1.47
CA GLU A 95 4.42 1.28 -0.29
C GLU A 95 3.74 1.74 1.01
N ASP A 96 3.41 0.80 1.91
CA ASP A 96 2.75 1.10 3.18
C ASP A 96 3.70 1.84 4.16
N GLY A 97 3.17 2.80 4.91
CA GLY A 97 3.92 3.54 5.94
C GLY A 97 4.89 4.61 5.44
N ILE A 98 4.80 5.01 4.15
CA ILE A 98 5.69 6.03 3.56
C ILE A 98 5.00 7.39 3.42
N TRP A 99 3.71 7.43 3.10
CA TRP A 99 3.02 8.66 2.73
C TRP A 99 2.89 9.70 3.86
N THR A 100 2.66 9.27 5.10
CA THR A 100 2.49 10.19 6.24
C THR A 100 3.05 9.58 7.54
N PRO A 101 4.37 9.40 7.64
CA PRO A 101 4.96 8.73 8.80
C PRO A 101 4.78 9.53 10.10
N ASP A 102 4.73 10.86 9.99
CA ASP A 102 4.63 11.76 11.15
C ASP A 102 3.21 11.88 11.70
N ALA A 103 2.18 11.56 10.91
CA ALA A 103 0.79 11.67 11.35
C ALA A 103 0.45 10.60 12.41
N TYR A 104 1.02 9.40 12.28
CA TYR A 104 0.85 8.30 13.24
C TYR A 104 2.14 7.48 13.36
N PRO A 105 3.15 7.96 14.12
CA PRO A 105 4.49 7.36 14.16
C PRO A 105 4.49 5.88 14.51
N LYS A 106 3.69 5.51 15.54
CA LYS A 106 3.54 4.11 15.99
C LYS A 106 2.93 3.20 14.91
N LYS A 107 1.96 3.72 14.13
CA LYS A 107 1.29 2.95 13.07
C LYS A 107 2.17 2.85 11.82
N ALA A 108 2.93 3.89 11.50
CA ALA A 108 3.87 3.90 10.38
C ALA A 108 5.06 2.98 10.64
N GLU A 109 5.60 2.97 11.86
CA GLU A 109 6.69 2.05 12.24
C GLU A 109 6.22 0.58 12.20
N ALA A 110 5.01 0.31 12.70
CA ALA A 110 4.41 -1.02 12.62
C ALA A 110 4.18 -1.48 11.17
N ALA A 111 3.77 -0.56 10.28
CA ALA A 111 3.63 -0.83 8.84
C ALA A 111 4.98 -1.14 8.18
N ARG A 112 6.01 -0.33 8.42
CA ARG A 112 7.37 -0.54 7.89
C ARG A 112 8.00 -1.86 8.35
N LYS A 113 7.67 -2.31 9.56
CA LYS A 113 8.13 -3.60 10.12
C LYS A 113 7.31 -4.80 9.64
N ARG A 114 6.16 -4.58 9.01
CA ARG A 114 5.27 -5.65 8.54
C ARG A 114 5.80 -6.22 7.22
N LYS A 115 6.66 -7.24 7.32
CA LYS A 115 6.89 -8.14 6.19
C LYS A 115 5.63 -8.97 5.95
N GLY A 116 5.27 -9.21 4.69
CA GLY A 116 4.22 -10.17 4.36
C GLY A 116 4.51 -11.47 5.09
N LYS A 117 3.61 -11.83 6.00
CA LYS A 117 3.59 -13.17 6.57
C LYS A 117 2.58 -13.88 5.70
N ARG A 118 3.02 -14.93 4.99
CA ARG A 118 2.15 -15.95 4.39
C ARG A 118 1.13 -16.40 5.42
N LYS A 119 0.00 -15.71 5.50
CA LYS A 119 -1.12 -16.08 6.33
C LYS A 119 -1.97 -17.04 5.49
N GLY A 120 -1.50 -18.28 5.44
CA GLY A 120 -2.32 -19.45 5.18
C GLY A 120 -2.56 -19.82 3.71
N VAL A 121 -1.53 -20.33 3.04
CA VAL A 121 -1.69 -21.55 2.23
C VAL A 121 -0.89 -22.66 2.93
N SER A 122 -1.43 -23.15 4.04
CA SER A 122 -0.89 -24.34 4.70
C SER A 122 -2.05 -25.15 5.25
N HIS A 123 -2.29 -26.27 4.59
CA HIS A 123 -3.22 -27.32 4.96
C HIS A 123 -2.74 -27.96 6.27
N LYS A 124 -3.44 -27.72 7.38
CA LYS A 124 -3.44 -28.64 8.54
C LYS A 124 -4.68 -28.42 9.40
N GLY A 125 -5.55 -29.41 9.40
CA GLY A 125 -6.75 -29.42 10.22
C GLY A 125 -6.43 -29.44 11.70
N LYS A 126 -7.16 -28.62 12.46
CA LYS A 126 -7.66 -28.96 13.80
C LYS A 126 -8.86 -28.07 14.12
N LYS A 127 -9.94 -28.74 14.53
CA LYS A 127 -11.26 -28.20 14.87
C LYS A 127 -11.19 -27.15 15.99
N GLY A 128 -11.97 -26.08 15.86
CA GLY A 128 -12.27 -25.16 16.97
C GLY A 128 -12.75 -23.76 16.57
N GLY A 129 -14.05 -23.60 16.32
CA GLY A 129 -14.84 -22.40 16.69
C GLY A 129 -14.50 -21.01 16.13
N LYS A 130 -15.03 -20.73 14.93
CA LYS A 130 -15.59 -19.45 14.41
C LYS A 130 -15.05 -18.10 14.93
N LYS A 131 -14.31 -17.40 14.05
CA LYS A 131 -14.66 -16.09 13.45
C LYS A 131 -13.81 -15.91 12.18
N GLN A 132 -14.46 -16.02 11.01
CA GLN A 132 -13.83 -16.14 9.69
C GLN A 132 -13.29 -14.78 9.22
N ALA A 133 -12.00 -14.73 8.91
CA ALA A 133 -11.39 -13.71 8.07
C ALA A 133 -11.28 -14.31 6.66
N GLU A 134 -11.91 -13.67 5.67
CA GLU A 134 -12.00 -14.17 4.30
C GLU A 134 -10.70 -13.95 3.52
N THR A 135 -10.00 -15.06 3.23
CA THR A 135 -8.90 -15.13 2.26
C THR A 135 -9.49 -15.44 0.88
N ALA A 136 -9.27 -14.57 -0.11
CA ALA A 136 -9.55 -14.86 -1.52
C ALA A 136 -8.28 -15.45 -2.17
N VAL A 137 -8.42 -16.66 -2.71
CA VAL A 137 -7.45 -17.34 -3.58
C VAL A 137 -8.04 -17.27 -4.98
N PHE A 138 -7.24 -16.88 -5.97
CA PHE A 138 -7.64 -16.83 -7.38
C PHE A 138 -7.06 -18.06 -8.10
N GLU A 139 -7.88 -18.74 -8.90
CA GLU A 139 -7.49 -19.71 -9.94
C GLU A 139 -7.18 -18.97 -11.25
#